data_AF-A0A937VV04-F1
#
_entry.id   AF-A0A937VV04-F1
#
_cell.length_a   1.000
_cell.length_b   1.000
_cell.length_c   1.000
_cell.angle_alpha   90.00
_cell.angle_beta   90.00
_cell.angle_gamma   90.00
#
_symmetry.space_group_name_H-M   'P 1'
#
loop_
_entity.id
_entity.type
_entity.pdbx_description
1 polymer ?
#
loop_
_entity_poly.entity_id
_entity_poly.type
_entity_poly.pdbx_seq_one_letter_code
_entity_poly.pdbx_strand_id
1 'polypeptide(L)'
;MISQSTNWELSLISAIFGLVSLIAFYFLIKRNFNEKIALLSSIPLIFFPHLWLIQTNVLHESLDQGLFLLSLLFFDFFLTKKKFPWFLSSLLFLSLAIFNFVGLLLWAPVFIGLTILRSKKINWRNIVWGFWLIILSFGLALGGLFYLNAPLKVLLFNYGGGGIFAGWSFLDILRILRNDVLILFHGYSLAAILGLIFGGYFLFKKKNWPLIIFLLSFFIPFLITGKFWYGGLFGRYSSLVAYPLALLLATVPWRKIYGFLIVILFLSFLPTFWVYQKTPVSQIEAGLIDQISLKKEDLLILSDYQRPQLTDENALYLGGDQKQQKVIEEKIKEKLNKGEKVFISQQAMTFPYWQYDGQQIHIISKGDQNKAQLKEFLSDKKLTPVVDNPQYPLLTIYQLSL
;
A
#
# COMPACT_ATOMS: atom_id res chain seq x y z
N MET A 1 17.30 -17.30 6.99
CA MET A 1 17.97 -16.63 5.86
C MET A 1 17.21 -16.90 4.57
N ILE A 2 16.51 -15.91 4.04
CA ILE A 2 15.98 -15.92 2.68
C ILE A 2 17.19 -15.82 1.75
N SER A 3 17.49 -16.87 1.00
CA SER A 3 18.62 -16.87 0.05
C SER A 3 18.42 -15.77 -1.01
N GLN A 4 19.48 -15.23 -1.59
CA GLN A 4 19.34 -14.32 -2.75
C GLN A 4 18.49 -14.93 -3.89
N SER A 5 18.42 -16.26 -3.99
CA SER A 5 17.57 -16.98 -4.94
C SER A 5 16.06 -16.82 -4.68
N THR A 6 15.61 -16.49 -3.47
CA THR A 6 14.19 -16.27 -3.19
C THR A 6 13.77 -14.83 -3.53
N ASN A 7 14.69 -13.86 -3.53
CA ASN A 7 14.35 -12.45 -3.81
C ASN A 7 13.96 -12.16 -5.27
N TRP A 8 14.56 -12.86 -6.25
CA TRP A 8 14.23 -12.64 -7.67
C TRP A 8 12.86 -13.24 -8.03
N GLU A 9 12.50 -14.38 -7.44
CA GLU A 9 11.20 -15.04 -7.65
C GLU A 9 10.06 -14.15 -7.17
N LEU A 10 10.19 -13.59 -5.96
CA LEU A 10 9.19 -12.70 -5.38
C LEU A 10 9.06 -11.37 -6.15
N SER A 11 10.19 -10.86 -6.67
CA SER A 11 10.22 -9.69 -7.55
C SER A 11 9.52 -9.97 -8.88
N LEU A 12 9.74 -11.16 -9.46
CA LEU A 12 9.08 -11.59 -10.70
C LEU A 12 7.58 -11.75 -10.51
N ILE A 13 7.13 -12.37 -9.40
CA ILE A 13 5.71 -12.47 -9.04
C ILE A 13 5.09 -11.08 -8.96
N SER A 14 5.75 -10.15 -8.28
CA SER A 14 5.27 -8.76 -8.15
C SER A 14 5.16 -8.07 -9.52
N ALA A 15 6.14 -8.25 -10.41
CA ALA A 15 6.10 -7.71 -11.77
C ALA A 15 4.97 -8.32 -12.61
N ILE A 16 4.75 -9.64 -12.51
CA ILE A 16 3.65 -10.33 -13.20
C ILE A 16 2.31 -9.78 -12.71
N PHE A 17 2.09 -9.68 -11.41
CA PHE A 17 0.82 -9.18 -10.88
C PHE A 17 0.61 -7.68 -11.15
N GLY A 18 1.68 -6.88 -11.18
CA GLY A 18 1.64 -5.50 -11.67
C GLY A 18 1.23 -5.41 -13.14
N LEU A 19 1.75 -6.29 -14.01
CA LEU A 19 1.33 -6.35 -15.40
C LEU A 19 -0.12 -6.83 -15.55
N VAL A 20 -0.53 -7.84 -14.77
CA VAL A 20 -1.90 -8.34 -14.72
C VAL A 20 -2.86 -7.23 -14.30
N SER A 21 -2.49 -6.38 -13.33
CA SER A 21 -3.31 -5.26 -12.88
C SER A 21 -3.54 -4.25 -14.02
N LEU A 22 -2.49 -3.90 -14.78
CA LEU A 22 -2.59 -3.01 -15.95
C LEU A 22 -3.46 -3.61 -17.07
N ILE A 23 -3.29 -4.90 -17.37
CA ILE A 23 -4.07 -5.61 -18.40
C ILE A 23 -5.54 -5.71 -17.98
N ALA A 24 -5.81 -6.10 -16.73
CA ALA A 24 -7.17 -6.22 -16.20
C ALA A 24 -7.89 -4.87 -16.22
N PHE A 25 -7.18 -3.79 -15.83
CA PHE A 25 -7.71 -2.43 -15.90
C PHE A 25 -8.00 -2.01 -17.36
N TYR A 26 -7.09 -2.24 -18.29
CA TYR A 26 -7.30 -1.95 -19.72
C TYR A 26 -8.58 -2.62 -20.24
N PHE A 27 -8.76 -3.91 -20.00
CA PHE A 27 -9.96 -4.63 -20.44
C PHE A 27 -11.23 -4.17 -19.73
N LEU A 28 -11.16 -3.87 -18.43
CA LEU A 28 -12.28 -3.32 -17.67
C LEU A 28 -12.76 -1.99 -18.25
N ILE A 29 -11.83 -1.08 -18.55
CA ILE A 29 -12.16 0.23 -19.14
C ILE A 29 -12.61 0.08 -20.60
N LYS A 30 -11.94 -0.75 -21.42
CA LYS A 30 -12.34 -0.98 -22.83
C LYS A 30 -13.79 -1.45 -22.93
N ARG A 31 -14.24 -2.29 -21.98
CA ARG A 31 -15.60 -2.85 -21.94
C ARG A 31 -16.66 -1.88 -21.45
N ASN A 32 -16.30 -0.92 -20.61
CA ASN A 32 -17.24 0.07 -20.04
C ASN A 32 -17.28 1.39 -20.82
N PHE A 33 -16.24 1.67 -21.61
CA PHE A 33 -16.12 2.88 -22.40
C PHE A 33 -15.82 2.52 -23.85
N ASN A 34 -14.56 2.61 -24.26
CA ASN A 34 -14.05 2.22 -25.58
C ASN A 34 -12.54 2.03 -25.50
N GLU A 35 -11.97 1.49 -26.57
CA GLU A 35 -10.53 1.23 -26.70
C GLU A 35 -9.67 2.49 -26.54
N LYS A 36 -10.12 3.63 -27.06
CA LYS A 36 -9.40 4.90 -26.94
C LYS A 36 -9.27 5.35 -25.49
N ILE A 37 -10.36 5.34 -24.71
CA ILE A 37 -10.33 5.71 -23.29
C ILE A 37 -9.49 4.69 -22.51
N ALA A 38 -9.59 3.40 -22.83
CA ALA A 38 -8.77 2.36 -22.21
C ALA A 38 -7.27 2.62 -22.39
N LEU A 39 -6.82 2.83 -23.63
CA LEU A 39 -5.42 3.14 -23.93
C LEU A 39 -4.96 4.42 -23.20
N LEU A 40 -5.75 5.49 -23.28
CA LEU A 40 -5.42 6.76 -22.63
C LEU A 40 -5.42 6.68 -21.10
N SER A 41 -6.17 5.74 -20.51
CA SER A 41 -6.15 5.48 -19.07
C SER A 41 -5.01 4.57 -18.64
N SER A 42 -4.47 3.74 -19.54
CA SER A 42 -3.32 2.90 -19.22
C SER A 42 -1.99 3.66 -19.24
N ILE A 43 -1.83 4.67 -20.12
CA ILE A 43 -0.59 5.44 -20.24
C ILE A 43 -0.18 6.12 -18.91
N PRO A 44 -1.06 6.84 -18.18
CA PRO A 44 -0.68 7.45 -16.91
C PRO A 44 -0.17 6.45 -15.86
N LEU A 45 -0.71 5.22 -15.84
CA LEU A 45 -0.31 4.22 -14.86
C LEU A 45 1.17 3.82 -14.99
N ILE A 46 1.71 3.88 -16.21
CA ILE A 46 3.14 3.62 -16.48
C ILE A 46 4.01 4.69 -15.82
N PHE A 47 3.51 5.91 -15.65
CA PHE A 47 4.30 7.05 -15.17
C PHE A 47 3.93 7.50 -13.76
N PHE A 48 3.06 6.80 -13.03
CA PHE A 48 2.80 7.16 -11.64
C PHE A 48 3.94 6.73 -10.72
N PRO A 49 4.67 7.67 -10.08
CA PRO A 49 5.80 7.35 -9.22
C PRO A 49 5.47 6.35 -8.11
N HIS A 50 4.35 6.56 -7.42
CA HIS A 50 3.94 5.74 -6.28
C HIS A 50 3.65 4.28 -6.65
N LEU A 51 3.11 4.02 -7.84
CA LEU A 51 2.88 2.64 -8.30
C LEU A 51 4.20 1.87 -8.43
N TRP A 52 5.25 2.50 -8.94
CA TRP A 52 6.57 1.88 -9.07
C TRP A 52 7.25 1.66 -7.72
N LEU A 53 7.17 2.64 -6.82
CA LEU A 53 7.74 2.53 -5.47
C LEU A 53 7.13 1.35 -4.71
N ILE A 54 5.81 1.23 -4.73
CA ILE A 54 5.11 0.14 -4.06
C ILE A 54 5.42 -1.22 -4.70
N GLN A 55 5.61 -1.29 -6.02
CA GLN A 55 5.97 -2.54 -6.70
C GLN A 55 7.37 -3.06 -6.32
N THR A 56 8.28 -2.20 -5.84
CA THR A 56 9.61 -2.64 -5.32
C THR A 56 9.56 -3.20 -3.91
N ASN A 57 8.52 -2.87 -3.15
CA ASN A 57 8.32 -3.42 -1.82
C ASN A 57 7.66 -4.78 -1.96
N VAL A 58 8.50 -5.81 -1.96
CA VAL A 58 8.16 -7.24 -2.03
C VAL A 58 6.92 -7.57 -1.16
N LEU A 59 5.72 -7.66 -1.76
CA LEU A 59 5.06 -8.89 -2.26
C LEU A 59 3.55 -8.69 -2.39
N HIS A 60 2.96 -7.96 -1.45
CA HIS A 60 1.51 -8.01 -1.22
C HIS A 60 0.76 -7.01 -2.08
N GLU A 61 1.28 -5.80 -2.27
CA GLU A 61 0.52 -4.72 -2.88
C GLU A 61 0.28 -4.94 -4.38
N SER A 62 1.29 -5.43 -5.11
CA SER A 62 1.16 -5.77 -6.53
C SER A 62 0.19 -6.95 -6.71
N LEU A 63 0.32 -7.97 -5.86
CA LEU A 63 -0.56 -9.13 -5.82
C LEU A 63 -2.01 -8.71 -5.52
N ASP A 64 -2.21 -7.90 -4.49
CA ASP A 64 -3.49 -7.34 -4.06
C ASP A 64 -4.16 -6.56 -5.20
N GLN A 65 -3.42 -5.66 -5.84
CA GLN A 65 -3.94 -4.88 -6.97
C GLN A 65 -4.33 -5.77 -8.14
N GLY A 66 -3.47 -6.72 -8.52
CA GLY A 66 -3.72 -7.65 -9.62
C GLY A 66 -4.95 -8.52 -9.36
N LEU A 67 -5.02 -9.15 -8.18
CA LEU A 67 -6.17 -9.98 -7.76
C LEU A 67 -7.45 -9.16 -7.66
N PHE A 68 -7.39 -7.97 -7.06
CA PHE A 68 -8.55 -7.07 -6.93
C PHE A 68 -9.10 -6.64 -8.29
N LEU A 69 -8.24 -6.24 -9.23
CA LEU A 69 -8.66 -5.83 -10.57
C LEU A 69 -9.12 -7.00 -11.44
N LEU A 70 -8.51 -8.19 -11.32
CA LEU A 70 -9.06 -9.40 -11.92
C LEU A 70 -10.46 -9.70 -11.40
N SER A 71 -10.66 -9.60 -10.09
CA SER A 71 -11.98 -9.79 -9.50
C SER A 71 -13.00 -8.79 -10.05
N LEU A 72 -12.66 -7.51 -10.15
CA LEU A 72 -13.52 -6.48 -10.74
C LEU A 72 -13.83 -6.76 -12.22
N LEU A 73 -12.83 -7.17 -13.00
CA LEU A 73 -13.01 -7.53 -14.41
C LEU A 73 -13.95 -8.73 -14.58
N PHE A 74 -13.76 -9.79 -13.79
CA PHE A 74 -14.66 -10.95 -13.83
C PHE A 74 -16.06 -10.61 -13.32
N PHE A 75 -16.18 -9.70 -12.36
CA PHE A 75 -17.47 -9.18 -11.95
C PHE A 75 -18.15 -8.40 -13.09
N ASP A 76 -17.44 -7.57 -13.85
CA ASP A 76 -17.98 -6.91 -15.04
C ASP A 76 -18.46 -7.94 -16.11
N PHE A 77 -17.69 -9.00 -16.32
CA PHE A 77 -18.10 -10.11 -17.19
C PHE A 77 -19.37 -10.78 -16.69
N PHE A 78 -19.49 -11.03 -15.39
CA PHE A 78 -20.70 -11.55 -14.77
C PHE A 78 -21.88 -10.60 -14.97
N LEU A 79 -21.70 -9.30 -14.71
CA LEU A 79 -22.76 -8.30 -14.85
C LEU A 79 -23.31 -8.24 -16.27
N THR A 80 -22.47 -8.50 -17.28
CA THR A 80 -22.83 -8.49 -18.71
C THR A 80 -23.41 -9.83 -19.17
N LYS A 81 -22.69 -10.92 -18.95
CA LYS A 81 -23.03 -12.24 -19.52
C LYS A 81 -23.99 -13.04 -18.64
N LYS A 82 -24.15 -12.64 -17.37
CA LYS A 82 -24.94 -13.34 -16.33
C LYS A 82 -24.58 -14.83 -16.17
N LYS A 83 -23.38 -15.24 -16.58
CA LYS A 83 -22.89 -16.61 -16.43
C LYS A 83 -22.21 -16.77 -15.07
N PHE A 84 -22.66 -17.75 -14.30
CA PHE A 84 -22.17 -18.02 -12.95
C PHE A 84 -20.65 -18.28 -12.83
N PRO A 85 -19.96 -18.92 -13.80
CA PRO A 85 -18.50 -19.08 -13.73
C PRO A 85 -17.73 -17.76 -13.57
N TRP A 86 -18.21 -16.65 -14.16
CA TRP A 86 -17.57 -15.35 -13.98
C TRP A 86 -17.74 -14.81 -12.56
N PHE A 87 -18.88 -15.08 -11.93
CA PHE A 87 -19.09 -14.76 -10.52
C PHE A 87 -18.15 -15.58 -9.63
N LEU A 88 -18.00 -16.88 -9.89
CA LEU A 88 -17.07 -17.74 -9.17
C LEU A 88 -15.62 -17.30 -9.32
N SER A 89 -15.19 -16.92 -10.53
CA SER A 89 -13.84 -16.37 -10.73
C SER A 89 -13.66 -15.07 -9.95
N SER A 90 -14.64 -14.15 -9.99
CA SER A 90 -14.59 -12.91 -9.22
C SER A 90 -14.49 -13.16 -7.71
N LEU A 91 -15.29 -14.12 -7.21
CA LEU A 91 -15.28 -14.58 -5.82
C LEU A 91 -13.91 -15.12 -5.42
N LEU A 92 -13.34 -16.04 -6.21
CA LEU A 92 -12.02 -16.60 -5.97
C LEU A 92 -10.94 -15.51 -5.86
N PHE A 93 -10.86 -14.61 -6.84
CA PHE A 93 -9.82 -13.58 -6.84
C PHE A 93 -10.00 -12.57 -5.71
N LEU A 94 -11.23 -12.17 -5.36
CA LEU A 94 -11.45 -11.27 -4.22
C LEU A 94 -11.16 -11.97 -2.89
N SER A 95 -11.53 -13.25 -2.74
CA SER A 95 -11.17 -14.05 -1.56
C SER A 95 -9.66 -14.14 -1.37
N LEU A 96 -8.90 -14.44 -2.43
CA LEU A 96 -7.44 -14.49 -2.38
C LEU A 96 -6.84 -13.13 -2.04
N ALA A 97 -7.39 -12.05 -2.59
CA ALA A 97 -6.94 -10.69 -2.28
C ALA A 97 -7.21 -10.35 -0.80
N ILE A 98 -8.42 -10.61 -0.28
CA ILE A 98 -8.76 -10.38 1.14
C ILE A 98 -7.93 -11.26 2.06
N PHE A 99 -7.67 -12.51 1.67
CA PHE A 99 -6.83 -13.44 2.41
C PHE A 99 -5.39 -12.92 2.51
N ASN A 100 -4.86 -12.34 1.45
CA ASN A 100 -3.54 -11.70 1.44
C ASN A 100 -3.53 -10.40 2.27
N PHE A 101 -4.54 -9.55 2.10
CA PHE A 101 -4.70 -8.32 2.86
C PHE A 101 -6.17 -7.97 3.13
N VAL A 102 -6.60 -8.18 4.38
CA VAL A 102 -7.98 -7.91 4.83
C VAL A 102 -8.38 -6.44 4.61
N GLY A 103 -7.40 -5.53 4.60
CA GLY A 103 -7.62 -4.11 4.31
C GLY A 103 -8.29 -3.83 2.95
N LEU A 104 -8.22 -4.76 1.98
CA LEU A 104 -8.92 -4.62 0.70
C LEU A 104 -10.44 -4.56 0.83
N LEU A 105 -11.02 -4.99 1.94
CA LEU A 105 -12.45 -4.81 2.22
C LEU A 105 -12.86 -3.33 2.22
N LEU A 106 -11.94 -2.42 2.53
CA LEU A 106 -12.21 -0.99 2.45
C LEU A 106 -12.57 -0.54 1.03
N TRP A 107 -12.05 -1.24 0.02
CA TRP A 107 -12.30 -1.01 -1.40
C TRP A 107 -13.52 -1.76 -1.95
N ALA A 108 -14.22 -2.53 -1.10
CA ALA A 108 -15.44 -3.24 -1.48
C ALA A 108 -16.54 -2.34 -2.12
N PRO A 109 -16.72 -1.05 -1.73
CA PRO A 109 -17.65 -0.16 -2.41
C PRO A 109 -17.43 -0.02 -3.92
N VAL A 110 -16.22 -0.29 -4.42
CA VAL A 110 -15.91 -0.25 -5.85
C VAL A 110 -16.76 -1.23 -6.66
N PHE A 111 -17.05 -2.42 -6.11
CA PHE A 111 -17.93 -3.38 -6.79
C PHE A 111 -19.33 -2.79 -6.97
N ILE A 112 -19.85 -2.08 -5.97
CA ILE A 112 -21.13 -1.37 -6.05
C ILE A 112 -21.04 -0.24 -7.07
N GLY A 113 -19.97 0.58 -7.04
CA GLY A 113 -19.72 1.62 -8.03
C GLY A 113 -19.72 1.08 -9.47
N LEU A 114 -19.09 -0.07 -9.70
CA LEU A 114 -19.05 -0.75 -10.99
C LEU A 114 -20.44 -1.22 -11.44
N THR A 115 -21.28 -1.73 -10.51
CA THR A 115 -22.66 -2.09 -10.86
C THR A 115 -23.43 -0.89 -11.41
N ILE A 116 -23.31 0.28 -10.76
CA ILE A 116 -24.00 1.51 -11.14
C ILE A 116 -23.45 2.06 -12.46
N LEU A 117 -22.13 2.05 -12.64
CA LEU A 117 -21.49 2.43 -13.90
C LEU A 117 -22.06 1.61 -15.07
N ARG A 118 -22.15 0.28 -14.87
CA ARG A 118 -22.60 -0.64 -15.91
C ARG A 118 -24.07 -0.48 -16.25
N SER A 119 -24.94 -0.37 -15.24
CA SER A 119 -26.38 -0.23 -15.49
C SER A 119 -26.82 1.18 -15.86
N LYS A 120 -25.94 2.20 -15.72
CA LYS A 120 -26.22 3.64 -15.90
C LYS A 120 -27.29 4.22 -14.97
N LYS A 121 -27.96 3.37 -14.18
CA LYS A 121 -28.99 3.66 -13.18
C LYS A 121 -28.85 2.68 -12.01
N ILE A 122 -29.44 2.99 -10.87
CA ILE A 122 -29.44 2.10 -9.71
C ILE A 122 -30.20 0.81 -10.07
N ASN A 123 -29.52 -0.34 -10.00
CA ASN A 123 -30.10 -1.65 -10.23
C ASN A 123 -29.87 -2.51 -8.98
N TRP A 124 -30.89 -2.60 -8.13
CA TRP A 124 -30.83 -3.30 -6.85
C TRP A 124 -30.41 -4.77 -6.97
N ARG A 125 -30.83 -5.47 -8.04
CA ARG A 125 -30.40 -6.87 -8.27
C ARG A 125 -28.89 -6.98 -8.45
N ASN A 126 -28.30 -6.09 -9.24
CA ASN A 126 -26.84 -6.09 -9.44
C ASN A 126 -26.11 -5.68 -8.15
N ILE A 127 -26.65 -4.69 -7.41
CA ILE A 127 -26.11 -4.25 -6.12
C ILE A 127 -26.11 -5.41 -5.12
N VAL A 128 -27.20 -6.18 -5.03
CA VAL A 128 -27.30 -7.38 -4.20
C VAL A 128 -26.25 -8.42 -4.59
N TRP A 129 -26.01 -8.65 -5.88
CA TRP A 129 -24.89 -9.51 -6.32
C TRP A 129 -23.52 -8.99 -5.89
N GLY A 130 -23.31 -7.67 -5.92
CA GLY A 130 -22.09 -7.05 -5.41
C GLY A 130 -21.90 -7.29 -3.92
N PHE A 131 -22.95 -7.12 -3.11
CA PHE A 131 -22.92 -7.43 -1.68
C PHE A 131 -22.66 -8.92 -1.41
N TRP A 132 -23.33 -9.82 -2.14
CA TRP A 132 -23.09 -11.26 -2.00
C TRP A 132 -21.66 -11.63 -2.35
N LEU A 133 -21.11 -11.07 -3.42
CA LEU A 133 -19.70 -11.28 -3.76
C LEU A 133 -18.80 -10.90 -2.60
N ILE A 134 -18.99 -9.72 -1.99
CA ILE A 134 -18.16 -9.23 -0.88
C ILE A 134 -18.29 -10.15 0.34
N ILE A 135 -19.52 -10.46 0.77
CA ILE A 135 -19.79 -11.28 1.96
C ILE A 135 -19.22 -12.69 1.80
N LEU A 136 -19.48 -13.33 0.66
CA LEU A 136 -18.97 -14.66 0.37
C LEU A 136 -17.43 -14.65 0.26
N SER A 137 -16.86 -13.62 -0.35
CA SER A 137 -15.40 -13.53 -0.51
C SER A 137 -14.71 -13.43 0.84
N PHE A 138 -15.26 -12.58 1.73
CA PHE A 138 -14.80 -12.43 3.09
C PHE A 138 -14.97 -13.72 3.89
N GLY A 139 -16.13 -14.38 3.81
CA GLY A 139 -16.37 -15.66 4.49
C GLY A 139 -15.37 -16.75 4.09
N LEU A 140 -15.05 -16.86 2.81
CA LEU A 140 -14.03 -17.80 2.31
C LEU A 140 -12.62 -17.44 2.81
N ALA A 141 -12.26 -16.14 2.79
CA ALA A 141 -10.97 -15.70 3.32
C ALA A 141 -10.85 -15.99 4.84
N LEU A 142 -11.91 -15.75 5.61
CA LEU A 142 -11.95 -16.09 7.04
C LEU A 142 -11.84 -17.60 7.28
N GLY A 143 -12.54 -18.41 6.48
CA GLY A 143 -12.44 -19.87 6.57
C GLY A 143 -11.01 -20.37 6.35
N GLY A 144 -10.31 -19.81 5.36
CA GLY A 144 -8.89 -20.09 5.12
C GLY A 144 -7.99 -19.66 6.29
N LEU A 145 -8.22 -18.48 6.86
CA LEU A 145 -7.44 -17.98 8.00
C LEU A 145 -7.68 -18.81 9.27
N PHE A 146 -8.91 -19.23 9.51
CA PHE A 146 -9.27 -20.11 10.63
C PHE A 146 -8.57 -21.47 10.50
N TYR A 147 -8.56 -22.05 9.29
CA TYR A 147 -7.87 -23.31 9.02
C TYR A 147 -6.35 -23.22 9.31
N LEU A 148 -5.74 -22.06 9.13
CA LEU A 148 -4.33 -21.80 9.42
C LEU A 148 -4.05 -21.43 10.89
N ASN A 149 -5.03 -21.59 11.79
CA ASN A 149 -4.93 -21.21 13.21
C ASN A 149 -4.50 -19.75 13.45
N ALA A 150 -4.78 -18.86 12.50
CA ALA A 150 -4.39 -17.48 12.63
C ALA A 150 -5.32 -16.76 13.63
N PRO A 151 -4.79 -15.97 14.58
CA PRO A 151 -5.61 -15.31 15.58
C PRO A 151 -6.52 -14.26 14.93
N LEU A 152 -7.80 -14.62 14.74
CA LEU A 152 -8.82 -13.84 14.04
C LEU A 152 -8.93 -12.40 14.57
N LYS A 153 -8.81 -12.23 15.89
CA LYS A 153 -8.86 -10.93 16.56
C LYS A 153 -7.69 -10.02 16.17
N VAL A 154 -6.50 -10.57 16.01
CA VAL A 154 -5.30 -9.81 15.59
C VAL A 154 -5.44 -9.42 14.12
N LEU A 155 -5.92 -10.33 13.26
CA LEU A 155 -6.09 -10.08 11.82
C LEU A 155 -7.18 -9.05 11.50
N LEU A 156 -8.33 -9.11 12.18
CA LEU A 156 -9.45 -8.21 11.93
C LEU A 156 -9.27 -6.82 12.55
N PHE A 157 -8.63 -6.74 13.72
CA PHE A 157 -8.61 -5.51 14.51
C PHE A 157 -7.21 -4.85 14.62
N ASN A 158 -6.11 -5.60 14.55
CA ASN A 158 -4.76 -5.02 14.66
C ASN A 158 -4.16 -4.66 13.28
N TYR A 159 -4.52 -5.36 12.19
CA TYR A 159 -4.06 -5.04 10.83
C TYR A 159 -4.89 -3.93 10.14
N GLY A 160 -5.20 -2.86 10.88
CA GLY A 160 -5.71 -1.60 10.33
C GLY A 160 -7.24 -1.40 10.39
N GLY A 161 -8.05 -2.47 10.46
CA GLY A 161 -9.52 -2.35 10.47
C GLY A 161 -10.08 -1.62 11.71
N GLY A 162 -9.53 -1.88 12.89
CA GLY A 162 -9.94 -1.21 14.13
C GLY A 162 -9.54 0.27 14.18
N GLY A 163 -8.39 0.63 13.60
CA GLY A 163 -7.82 1.99 13.68
C GLY A 163 -8.53 3.02 12.81
N ILE A 164 -9.05 2.63 11.64
CA ILE A 164 -9.77 3.56 10.73
C ILE A 164 -11.04 4.08 11.40
N PHE A 165 -11.81 3.20 12.03
CA PHE A 165 -13.12 3.54 12.60
C PHE A 165 -13.08 3.92 14.09
N ALA A 166 -12.00 3.63 14.82
CA ALA A 166 -11.86 4.03 16.22
C ALA A 166 -11.45 5.49 16.35
N GLY A 167 -12.29 6.31 17.00
CA GLY A 167 -11.99 7.71 17.36
C GLY A 167 -11.82 8.64 16.16
N TRP A 168 -12.66 9.68 16.07
CA TRP A 168 -12.49 10.74 15.07
C TRP A 168 -12.28 12.05 15.80
N SER A 169 -11.08 12.61 15.68
CA SER A 169 -10.75 13.94 16.17
C SER A 169 -10.58 14.91 15.00
N PHE A 170 -10.66 16.21 15.28
CA PHE A 170 -10.34 17.24 14.28
C PHE A 170 -8.91 17.09 13.74
N LEU A 171 -7.96 16.63 14.57
CA LEU A 171 -6.59 16.34 14.15
C LEU A 171 -6.51 15.20 13.12
N ASP A 172 -7.40 14.21 13.19
CA ASP A 172 -7.46 13.13 12.21
C ASP A 172 -7.93 13.65 10.84
N ILE A 173 -8.85 14.61 10.81
CA ILE A 173 -9.29 15.27 9.57
C ILE A 173 -8.13 16.06 8.96
N LEU A 174 -7.41 16.86 9.75
CA LEU A 174 -6.24 17.60 9.26
C LEU A 174 -5.14 16.65 8.77
N ARG A 175 -4.96 15.51 9.44
CA ARG A 175 -4.01 14.48 9.04
C ARG A 175 -4.39 13.84 7.70
N ILE A 176 -5.67 13.47 7.53
CA ILE A 176 -6.21 12.97 6.26
C ILE A 176 -5.88 13.95 5.13
N LEU A 177 -6.25 15.21 5.30
CA LEU A 177 -6.00 16.26 4.30
C LEU A 177 -4.51 16.40 3.99
N ARG A 178 -3.65 16.46 5.01
CA ARG A 178 -2.19 16.52 4.82
C ARG A 178 -1.69 15.32 4.02
N ASN A 179 -2.03 14.12 4.44
CA ASN A 179 -1.49 12.88 3.87
C ASN A 179 -1.94 12.69 2.43
N ASP A 180 -3.23 12.89 2.15
CA ASP A 180 -3.79 12.77 0.81
C ASP A 180 -3.19 13.81 -0.14
N VAL A 181 -3.05 15.06 0.31
CA VAL A 181 -2.40 16.13 -0.48
C VAL A 181 -0.95 15.78 -0.78
N LEU A 182 -0.17 15.39 0.24
CA LEU A 182 1.22 15.00 0.05
C LEU A 182 1.37 13.85 -0.95
N ILE A 183 0.48 12.87 -0.91
CA ILE A 183 0.55 11.69 -1.77
C ILE A 183 0.06 12.01 -3.19
N LEU A 184 -0.97 12.83 -3.35
CA LEU A 184 -1.38 13.30 -4.67
C LEU A 184 -0.27 14.13 -5.34
N PHE A 185 0.35 15.06 -4.61
CA PHE A 185 1.41 15.91 -5.17
C PHE A 185 2.71 15.14 -5.43
N HIS A 186 3.23 14.42 -4.44
CA HIS A 186 4.56 13.80 -4.52
C HIS A 186 4.51 12.35 -5.00
N GLY A 187 3.43 11.62 -4.73
CA GLY A 187 3.27 10.22 -5.14
C GLY A 187 2.69 10.07 -6.55
N TYR A 188 1.73 10.91 -6.93
CA TYR A 188 1.02 10.80 -8.22
C TYR A 188 1.26 11.97 -9.20
N SER A 189 1.97 13.02 -8.77
CA SER A 189 2.27 14.28 -9.50
C SER A 189 1.16 15.33 -9.51
N LEU A 190 1.57 16.58 -9.80
CA LEU A 190 0.67 17.69 -10.11
C LEU A 190 -0.34 17.35 -11.23
N ALA A 191 0.03 16.46 -12.17
CA ALA A 191 -0.88 16.04 -13.23
C ALA A 191 -2.13 15.35 -12.68
N ALA A 192 -2.02 14.56 -11.61
CA ALA A 192 -3.15 13.91 -10.96
C ALA A 192 -4.14 14.94 -10.38
N ILE A 193 -3.63 16.01 -9.77
CA ILE A 193 -4.45 17.08 -9.19
C ILE A 193 -5.14 17.90 -10.28
N LEU A 194 -4.40 18.29 -11.32
CA LEU A 194 -5.00 18.95 -12.47
C LEU A 194 -6.02 18.06 -13.18
N GLY A 195 -5.77 16.74 -13.23
CA GLY A 195 -6.71 15.73 -13.69
C GLY A 195 -7.99 15.69 -12.86
N LEU A 196 -7.87 15.72 -11.52
CA LEU A 196 -9.00 15.84 -10.60
C LEU A 196 -9.84 17.08 -10.88
N ILE A 197 -9.19 18.24 -11.05
CA ILE A 197 -9.87 19.51 -11.32
C ILE A 197 -10.54 19.51 -12.69
N PHE A 198 -9.79 19.27 -13.77
CA PHE A 198 -10.30 19.36 -15.14
C PHE A 198 -11.26 18.23 -15.48
N GLY A 199 -10.90 16.99 -15.13
CA GLY A 199 -11.73 15.81 -15.33
C GLY A 199 -12.99 15.87 -14.46
N GLY A 200 -12.85 16.22 -13.17
CA GLY A 200 -13.98 16.38 -12.26
C GLY A 200 -14.97 17.44 -12.76
N TYR A 201 -14.48 18.65 -13.07
CA TYR A 201 -15.30 19.73 -13.64
C TYR A 201 -16.06 19.27 -14.89
N PHE A 202 -15.37 18.59 -15.82
CA PHE A 202 -15.99 18.10 -17.04
C PHE A 202 -17.10 17.07 -16.76
N LEU A 203 -16.86 16.11 -15.86
CA LEU A 203 -17.84 15.08 -15.51
C LEU A 203 -19.07 15.66 -14.82
N PHE A 204 -18.89 16.61 -13.89
CA PHE A 204 -20.01 17.31 -13.24
C PHE A 204 -20.83 18.13 -14.25
N LYS A 205 -20.16 18.86 -15.16
CA LYS A 205 -20.84 19.61 -16.22
C LYS A 205 -21.67 18.70 -17.14
N LYS A 206 -21.17 17.50 -17.43
CA LYS A 206 -21.87 16.48 -18.23
C LYS A 206 -22.91 15.67 -17.44
N LYS A 207 -23.03 15.88 -16.12
CA LYS A 207 -23.92 15.11 -15.23
C LYS A 207 -23.75 13.59 -15.37
N ASN A 208 -22.52 13.11 -15.59
CA ASN A 208 -22.23 11.69 -15.74
C ASN A 208 -22.14 10.99 -14.37
N TRP A 209 -23.26 10.97 -13.66
CA TRP A 209 -23.37 10.42 -12.29
C TRP A 209 -22.87 8.98 -12.15
N PRO A 210 -23.13 8.05 -13.09
CA PRO A 210 -22.62 6.68 -12.95
C PRO A 210 -21.09 6.61 -12.87
N LEU A 211 -20.38 7.41 -13.68
CA LEU A 211 -18.92 7.50 -13.62
C LEU A 211 -18.45 8.23 -12.37
N ILE A 212 -19.12 9.32 -11.97
CA ILE A 212 -18.78 10.04 -10.73
C ILE A 212 -18.88 9.10 -9.53
N ILE A 213 -19.95 8.31 -9.41
CA ILE A 213 -20.14 7.34 -8.32
C ILE A 213 -19.05 6.26 -8.34
N PHE A 214 -18.71 5.73 -9.52
CA PHE A 214 -17.63 4.77 -9.66
C PHE A 214 -16.28 5.35 -9.22
N LEU A 215 -15.94 6.57 -9.61
CA LEU A 215 -14.71 7.22 -9.17
C LEU A 215 -14.72 7.49 -7.66
N LEU A 216 -15.84 7.99 -7.11
CA LEU A 216 -16.00 8.23 -5.68
C LEU A 216 -15.88 6.94 -4.86
N SER A 217 -16.32 5.79 -5.38
CA SER A 217 -16.13 4.51 -4.70
C SER A 217 -14.67 4.09 -4.53
N PHE A 218 -13.75 4.68 -5.30
CA PHE A 218 -12.31 4.58 -5.05
C PHE A 218 -11.78 5.73 -4.19
N PHE A 219 -12.19 6.98 -4.47
CA PHE A 219 -11.67 8.13 -3.75
C PHE A 219 -12.07 8.15 -2.27
N ILE A 220 -13.27 7.68 -1.91
CA ILE A 220 -13.70 7.65 -0.50
C ILE A 220 -12.78 6.74 0.33
N PRO A 221 -12.54 5.45 -0.05
CA PRO A 221 -11.55 4.61 0.61
C PRO A 221 -10.16 5.25 0.69
N PHE A 222 -9.69 5.88 -0.39
CA PHE A 222 -8.41 6.60 -0.38
C PHE A 222 -8.39 7.69 0.71
N LEU A 223 -9.38 8.58 0.73
CA LEU A 223 -9.43 9.69 1.68
C LEU A 223 -9.47 9.22 3.14
N ILE A 224 -10.30 8.22 3.45
CA ILE A 224 -10.38 7.73 4.84
C ILE A 224 -9.09 7.03 5.29
N THR A 225 -8.31 6.49 4.35
CA THR A 225 -7.01 5.87 4.69
C THR A 225 -5.95 6.89 5.04
N GLY A 226 -6.10 8.16 4.64
CA GLY A 226 -5.29 9.31 5.07
C GLY A 226 -5.16 9.45 6.59
N LYS A 227 -6.04 8.81 7.36
CA LYS A 227 -5.98 8.76 8.82
C LYS A 227 -4.73 8.06 9.35
N PHE A 228 -4.17 7.09 8.60
CA PHE A 228 -2.99 6.36 9.03
C PHE A 228 -1.77 7.27 9.08
N TRP A 229 -1.06 7.25 10.22
CA TRP A 229 0.11 8.11 10.46
C TRP A 229 1.42 7.51 9.94
N TYR A 230 1.50 6.19 9.79
CA TYR A 230 2.70 5.48 9.34
C TYR A 230 2.58 5.10 7.86
N GLY A 231 3.67 5.32 7.12
CA GLY A 231 3.74 5.13 5.67
C GLY A 231 3.32 3.74 5.20
N GLY A 232 3.62 2.69 5.98
CA GLY A 232 3.47 1.31 5.51
C GLY A 232 2.02 0.94 5.23
N LEU A 233 1.11 1.21 6.16
CA LEU A 233 -0.31 0.93 5.89
C LEU A 233 -0.92 1.96 4.95
N PHE A 234 -0.58 3.24 5.05
CA PHE A 234 -1.10 4.23 4.10
C PHE A 234 -0.71 3.92 2.65
N GLY A 235 0.55 3.57 2.38
CA GLY A 235 1.05 3.20 1.04
C GLY A 235 0.26 2.02 0.45
N ARG A 236 0.06 0.97 1.25
CA ARG A 236 -0.78 -0.20 0.90
C ARG A 236 -2.18 0.19 0.47
N TYR A 237 -2.87 0.94 1.33
CA TYR A 237 -4.24 1.34 1.06
C TYR A 237 -4.34 2.30 -0.13
N SER A 238 -3.46 3.30 -0.22
CA SER A 238 -3.55 4.36 -1.22
C SER A 238 -3.22 3.95 -2.66
N SER A 239 -2.64 2.77 -2.85
CA SER A 239 -2.17 2.30 -4.16
C SER A 239 -3.29 2.16 -5.22
N LEU A 240 -4.49 1.75 -4.81
CA LEU A 240 -5.63 1.56 -5.70
C LEU A 240 -6.22 2.87 -6.25
N VAL A 241 -5.84 4.04 -5.70
CA VAL A 241 -6.29 5.34 -6.22
C VAL A 241 -5.65 5.69 -7.58
N ALA A 242 -4.57 5.01 -7.96
CA ALA A 242 -3.92 5.23 -9.25
C ALA A 242 -4.89 5.00 -10.43
N TYR A 243 -5.70 3.94 -10.35
CA TYR A 243 -6.64 3.54 -11.41
C TYR A 243 -7.74 4.58 -11.69
N PRO A 244 -8.52 5.09 -10.72
CA PRO A 244 -9.48 6.16 -10.97
C PRO A 244 -8.81 7.48 -11.38
N LEU A 245 -7.61 7.80 -10.88
CA LEU A 245 -6.86 8.98 -11.32
C LEU A 245 -6.49 8.89 -12.80
N ALA A 246 -6.00 7.73 -13.25
CA ALA A 246 -5.66 7.49 -14.64
C ALA A 246 -6.89 7.53 -15.56
N LEU A 247 -8.01 6.94 -15.12
CA LEU A 247 -9.29 7.04 -15.83
C LEU A 247 -9.75 8.49 -15.95
N LEU A 248 -9.63 9.27 -14.88
CA LEU A 248 -10.04 10.66 -14.85
C LEU A 248 -9.22 11.52 -15.83
N LEU A 249 -7.90 11.31 -15.87
CA LEU A 249 -7.02 11.92 -16.88
C LEU A 249 -7.47 11.58 -18.30
N ALA A 250 -7.80 10.32 -18.58
CA ALA A 250 -8.26 9.88 -19.90
C ALA A 250 -9.59 10.53 -20.33
N THR A 251 -10.43 10.92 -19.36
CA THR A 251 -11.73 11.57 -19.60
C THR A 251 -11.62 13.07 -19.90
N VAL A 252 -10.45 13.69 -19.73
CA VAL A 252 -10.22 15.09 -20.09
C VAL A 252 -10.50 15.28 -21.58
N PRO A 253 -11.43 16.17 -21.98
CA PRO A 253 -11.85 16.29 -23.37
C PRO A 253 -10.78 16.94 -24.26
N TRP A 254 -9.91 17.76 -23.67
CA TRP A 254 -8.88 18.52 -24.39
C TRP A 254 -7.61 17.70 -24.56
N ARG A 255 -7.40 17.12 -25.76
CA ARG A 255 -6.24 16.25 -26.04
C ARG A 255 -4.88 16.91 -25.85
N LYS A 256 -4.79 18.22 -26.12
CA LYS A 256 -3.58 19.02 -25.83
C LYS A 256 -3.29 19.08 -24.33
N ILE A 257 -4.33 19.29 -23.51
CA ILE A 257 -4.20 19.28 -22.04
C ILE A 257 -3.81 17.89 -21.56
N TYR A 258 -4.44 16.83 -22.06
CA TYR A 258 -4.02 15.46 -21.74
C TYR A 258 -2.53 15.23 -22.06
N GLY A 259 -2.08 15.59 -23.27
CA GLY A 259 -0.66 15.47 -23.64
C GLY A 259 0.27 16.24 -22.70
N PHE A 260 -0.09 17.48 -22.36
CA PHE A 260 0.64 18.28 -21.38
C PHE A 260 0.69 17.63 -19.98
N LEU A 261 -0.42 17.07 -19.50
CA LEU A 261 -0.48 16.35 -18.23
C LEU A 261 0.39 15.09 -18.25
N ILE A 262 0.45 14.36 -19.37
CA ILE A 262 1.37 13.22 -19.53
C ILE A 262 2.84 13.67 -19.48
N VAL A 263 3.18 14.81 -20.08
CA VAL A 263 4.55 15.36 -19.99
C VAL A 263 4.91 15.71 -18.54
N ILE A 264 4.02 16.40 -17.81
CA ILE A 264 4.22 16.69 -16.38
C ILE A 264 4.44 15.39 -15.60
N LEU A 265 3.58 14.39 -15.84
CA LEU A 265 3.65 13.11 -15.16
C LEU A 265 4.97 12.37 -15.46
N PHE A 266 5.39 12.35 -16.72
CA PHE A 266 6.68 11.78 -17.13
C PHE A 266 7.86 12.46 -16.44
N LEU A 267 7.89 13.80 -16.41
CA LEU A 267 8.95 14.54 -15.72
C LEU A 267 8.97 14.24 -14.21
N SER A 268 7.79 14.07 -13.61
CA SER A 268 7.64 13.70 -12.20
C SER A 268 8.11 12.27 -11.91
N PHE A 269 8.07 11.38 -12.91
CA PHE A 269 8.50 9.99 -12.82
C PHE A 269 10.01 9.81 -12.89
N LEU A 270 10.73 10.68 -13.59
CA LEU A 270 12.19 10.54 -13.81
C LEU A 270 13.01 10.32 -12.52
N PRO A 271 12.78 11.03 -11.40
CA PRO A 271 13.51 10.77 -10.16
C PRO A 271 13.26 9.37 -9.60
N THR A 272 12.02 8.89 -9.69
CA THR A 272 11.66 7.53 -9.26
C THR A 272 12.31 6.48 -10.16
N PHE A 273 12.28 6.68 -11.48
CA PHE A 273 12.97 5.80 -12.43
C PHE A 273 14.47 5.70 -12.13
N TRP A 274 15.13 6.82 -11.86
CA TRP A 274 16.55 6.84 -11.52
C TRP A 274 16.86 6.04 -10.24
N VAL A 275 16.04 6.23 -9.21
CA VAL A 275 16.21 5.52 -7.95
C VAL A 275 15.89 4.02 -8.10
N TYR A 276 14.97 3.67 -8.99
CA TYR A 276 14.60 2.29 -9.31
C TYR A 276 15.77 1.44 -9.80
N GLN A 277 16.76 2.07 -10.46
CA GLN A 277 17.94 1.39 -10.96
C GLN A 277 18.96 1.00 -9.88
N LYS A 278 18.77 1.44 -8.63
CA LYS A 278 19.69 1.16 -7.52
C LYS A 278 19.35 -0.15 -6.82
N THR A 279 20.24 -0.69 -6.01
CA THR A 279 19.93 -1.84 -5.15
C THR A 279 18.77 -1.50 -4.21
N PRO A 280 17.76 -2.39 -4.07
CA PRO A 280 16.69 -2.22 -3.09
C PRO A 280 17.25 -2.01 -1.68
N VAL A 281 16.69 -1.04 -0.95
CA VAL A 281 17.15 -0.69 0.41
C VAL A 281 17.14 -1.88 1.35
N SER A 282 16.14 -2.75 1.23
CA SER A 282 16.03 -3.96 2.04
C SER A 282 17.14 -4.96 1.82
N GLN A 283 17.65 -5.09 0.61
CA GLN A 283 18.80 -5.94 0.31
C GLN A 283 20.09 -5.35 0.89
N ILE A 284 20.23 -4.01 0.82
CA ILE A 284 21.36 -3.31 1.44
C ILE A 284 21.32 -3.58 2.95
N GLU A 285 20.17 -3.37 3.59
CA GLU A 285 20.01 -3.54 5.03
C GLU A 285 20.17 -4.99 5.50
N ALA A 286 19.66 -5.97 4.74
CA ALA A 286 19.93 -7.39 4.99
C ALA A 286 21.45 -7.66 5.02
N GLY A 287 22.18 -7.12 4.04
CA GLY A 287 23.64 -7.24 3.98
C GLY A 287 24.37 -6.53 5.13
N LEU A 288 23.80 -5.49 5.74
CA LEU A 288 24.35 -4.86 6.95
C LEU A 288 24.05 -5.70 8.19
N ILE A 289 22.87 -6.33 8.27
CA ILE A 289 22.51 -7.25 9.36
C ILE A 289 23.38 -8.51 9.32
N ASP A 290 23.70 -9.03 8.14
CA ASP A 290 24.58 -10.20 8.02
C ASP A 290 26.00 -9.92 8.55
N GLN A 291 26.45 -8.65 8.53
CA GLN A 291 27.77 -8.25 9.03
C GLN A 291 27.88 -8.22 10.55
N ILE A 292 26.79 -8.01 11.29
CA ILE A 292 26.83 -7.96 12.77
C ILE A 292 26.99 -9.34 13.43
N SER A 293 26.94 -10.44 12.66
CA SER A 293 27.12 -11.81 13.15
C SER A 293 26.25 -12.14 14.37
N LEU A 294 24.93 -11.96 14.23
CA LEU A 294 23.94 -12.20 15.30
C LEU A 294 24.05 -13.61 15.88
N LYS A 295 24.20 -13.69 17.21
CA LYS A 295 24.09 -14.94 17.95
C LYS A 295 22.64 -15.25 18.33
N LYS A 296 22.37 -16.47 18.78
CA LYS A 296 21.01 -16.88 19.18
C LYS A 296 20.48 -16.10 20.38
N GLU A 297 21.38 -15.68 21.26
CA GLU A 297 21.09 -14.89 22.45
C GLU A 297 20.92 -13.39 22.14
N ASP A 298 21.42 -12.90 21.01
CA ASP A 298 21.34 -11.48 20.67
C ASP A 298 19.90 -11.08 20.28
N LEU A 299 19.56 -9.81 20.51
CA LEU A 299 18.26 -9.25 20.15
C LEU A 299 18.42 -8.22 19.03
N LEU A 300 17.65 -8.36 17.95
CA LEU A 300 17.59 -7.38 16.87
C LEU A 300 16.25 -6.62 16.91
N ILE A 301 16.29 -5.30 16.86
CA ILE A 301 15.09 -4.45 16.80
C ILE A 301 15.00 -3.78 15.43
N LEU A 302 13.94 -4.12 14.70
CA LEU A 302 13.62 -3.60 13.36
C LEU A 302 12.30 -2.82 13.39
N SER A 303 12.03 -2.04 12.35
CA SER A 303 10.71 -1.45 12.10
C SER A 303 9.78 -2.52 11.51
N ASP A 304 8.50 -2.50 11.88
CA ASP A 304 7.47 -3.35 11.25
C ASP A 304 7.32 -3.07 9.74
N TYR A 305 7.81 -1.92 9.28
CA TYR A 305 7.93 -1.61 7.86
C TYR A 305 8.79 -2.61 7.09
N GLN A 306 9.84 -3.12 7.74
CA GLN A 306 10.85 -3.99 7.12
C GLN A 306 10.50 -5.48 7.22
N ARG A 307 9.52 -5.83 8.06
CA ARG A 307 9.17 -7.20 8.39
C ARG A 307 8.93 -8.14 7.21
N PRO A 308 8.31 -7.71 6.08
CA PRO A 308 8.13 -8.59 4.92
C PRO A 308 9.46 -9.01 4.25
N GLN A 309 10.51 -8.21 4.43
CA GLN A 309 11.76 -8.32 3.68
C GLN A 309 12.93 -8.80 4.57
N LEU A 310 12.89 -8.42 5.85
CA LEU A 310 13.90 -8.75 6.85
C LEU A 310 13.21 -9.60 7.92
N THR A 311 13.19 -10.93 7.72
CA THR A 311 12.71 -11.88 8.73
C THR A 311 13.88 -12.59 9.40
N ASP A 312 14.03 -12.32 10.70
CA ASP A 312 14.96 -13.02 11.58
C ASP A 312 14.20 -13.59 12.80
N GLU A 313 14.60 -14.76 13.28
CA GLU A 313 13.98 -15.43 14.43
C GLU A 313 14.13 -14.64 15.73
N ASN A 314 15.22 -13.90 15.86
CA ASN A 314 15.54 -13.09 17.04
C ASN A 314 15.16 -11.61 16.87
N ALA A 315 14.48 -11.26 15.78
CA ALA A 315 14.04 -9.90 15.53
C ALA A 315 12.68 -9.60 16.21
N LEU A 316 12.62 -8.43 16.86
CA LEU A 316 11.35 -7.79 17.22
C LEU A 316 11.11 -6.60 16.29
N TYR A 317 9.85 -6.43 15.92
CA TYR A 317 9.43 -5.38 14.99
C TYR A 317 8.65 -4.32 15.75
N LEU A 318 9.10 -3.07 15.70
CA LEU A 318 8.42 -1.92 16.26
C LEU A 318 7.30 -1.47 15.31
N GLY A 319 6.06 -1.56 15.79
CA GLY A 319 4.86 -1.15 15.06
C GLY A 319 4.17 0.06 15.69
N GLY A 320 3.04 0.48 15.11
CA GLY A 320 2.26 1.63 15.57
C GLY A 320 1.56 1.47 16.93
N ASP A 321 1.63 0.29 17.56
CA ASP A 321 0.92 -0.03 18.80
C ASP A 321 1.78 0.27 20.06
N GLN A 322 1.26 1.12 20.94
CA GLN A 322 1.90 1.44 22.24
C GLN A 322 2.11 0.20 23.11
N LYS A 323 1.25 -0.82 23.03
CA LYS A 323 1.45 -2.06 23.79
C LYS A 323 2.66 -2.83 23.27
N GLN A 324 2.82 -2.91 21.95
CA GLN A 324 3.98 -3.53 21.33
C GLN A 324 5.27 -2.78 21.64
N GLN A 325 5.22 -1.44 21.65
CA GLN A 325 6.34 -0.62 22.10
C GLN A 325 6.81 -1.01 23.50
N LYS A 326 5.89 -1.08 24.49
CA LYS A 326 6.26 -1.47 25.87
C LYS A 326 6.89 -2.85 25.97
N VAL A 327 6.35 -3.83 25.23
CA VAL A 327 6.92 -5.19 25.18
C VAL A 327 8.35 -5.18 24.63
N ILE A 328 8.62 -4.35 23.63
CA ILE A 328 9.97 -4.19 23.07
C ILE A 328 10.91 -3.55 24.09
N GLU A 329 10.48 -2.47 24.75
CA GLU A 329 11.27 -1.79 25.79
C GLU A 329 11.63 -2.73 26.95
N GLU A 330 10.69 -3.55 27.40
CA GLU A 330 10.90 -4.55 28.45
C GLU A 330 11.92 -5.62 28.02
N LYS A 331 11.80 -6.15 26.80
CA LYS A 331 12.75 -7.14 26.28
C LYS A 331 14.15 -6.56 26.09
N ILE A 332 14.27 -5.31 25.65
CA ILE A 332 15.57 -4.63 25.55
C ILE A 332 16.22 -4.55 26.94
N LYS A 333 15.47 -4.10 27.95
CA LYS A 333 15.96 -4.02 29.34
C LYS A 333 16.41 -5.38 29.87
N GLU A 334 15.60 -6.41 29.66
CA GLU A 334 15.91 -7.79 30.09
C GLU A 334 17.25 -8.26 29.50
N LYS A 335 17.45 -8.09 28.19
CA LYS A 335 18.66 -8.52 27.48
C LYS A 335 19.89 -7.75 27.94
N LEU A 336 19.79 -6.42 28.05
CA LEU A 336 20.90 -5.58 28.52
C LEU A 336 21.32 -5.95 29.96
N ASN A 337 20.36 -6.23 30.85
CA ASN A 337 20.65 -6.63 32.23
C ASN A 337 21.33 -8.01 32.34
N LYS A 338 21.11 -8.91 31.36
CA LYS A 338 21.81 -10.20 31.27
C LYS A 338 23.20 -10.10 30.63
N GLY A 339 23.62 -8.90 30.21
CA GLY A 339 24.87 -8.70 29.47
C GLY A 339 24.82 -9.20 28.03
N GLU A 340 23.62 -9.47 27.50
CA GLU A 340 23.40 -9.91 26.12
C GLU A 340 23.39 -8.70 25.17
N LYS A 341 23.76 -8.89 23.90
CA LYS A 341 23.82 -7.78 22.95
C LYS A 341 22.43 -7.46 22.41
N VAL A 342 22.15 -6.17 22.31
CA VAL A 342 20.95 -5.66 21.66
C VAL A 342 21.35 -4.75 20.52
N PHE A 343 20.90 -5.10 19.32
CA PHE A 343 21.07 -4.32 18.11
C PHE A 343 19.75 -3.66 17.72
N ILE A 344 19.83 -2.43 17.24
CA ILE A 344 18.66 -1.68 16.78
C ILE A 344 18.99 -0.97 15.47
N SER A 345 18.10 -1.10 14.49
CA SER A 345 18.19 -0.36 13.23
C SER A 345 17.82 1.11 13.43
N GLN A 346 18.45 2.01 12.69
CA GLN A 346 18.09 3.43 12.68
C GLN A 346 16.61 3.63 12.30
N GLN A 347 16.05 2.83 11.39
CA GLN A 347 14.63 2.90 11.03
C GLN A 347 13.72 2.58 12.22
N ALA A 348 14.07 1.62 13.08
CA ALA A 348 13.32 1.37 14.31
C ALA A 348 13.45 2.53 15.30
N MET A 349 14.65 3.14 15.42
CA MET A 349 14.88 4.29 16.30
C MET A 349 14.05 5.51 15.89
N THR A 350 13.90 5.76 14.59
CA THR A 350 13.18 6.93 14.07
C THR A 350 11.70 6.66 13.80
N PHE A 351 11.22 5.43 13.97
CA PHE A 351 9.84 5.06 13.66
C PHE A 351 8.82 5.96 14.40
N PRO A 352 7.75 6.44 13.72
CA PRO A 352 7.32 6.14 12.33
C PRO A 352 7.90 7.07 11.25
N TYR A 353 8.97 7.83 11.56
CA TYR A 353 9.56 8.80 10.65
C TYR A 353 10.76 8.25 9.88
N TRP A 354 11.02 8.84 8.71
CA TRP A 354 12.15 8.52 7.83
C TRP A 354 12.26 7.04 7.43
N GLN A 355 11.10 6.37 7.34
CA GLN A 355 11.00 4.99 6.91
C GLN A 355 11.16 4.90 5.39
N TYR A 356 11.96 3.95 4.92
CA TYR A 356 12.07 3.65 3.49
C TYR A 356 10.86 2.86 2.99
N ASP A 357 10.28 3.33 1.90
CA ASP A 357 9.31 2.65 1.04
C ASP A 357 9.98 2.32 -0.30
N GLY A 358 10.32 1.06 -0.51
CA GLY A 358 11.13 0.66 -1.65
C GLY A 358 12.54 1.21 -1.51
N GLN A 359 12.96 1.99 -2.51
CA GLN A 359 14.29 2.61 -2.52
C GLN A 359 14.28 4.09 -2.07
N GLN A 360 13.14 4.63 -1.62
CA GLN A 360 12.99 6.03 -1.23
C GLN A 360 12.35 6.17 0.14
N ILE A 361 12.56 7.30 0.83
CA ILE A 361 11.84 7.60 2.08
C ILE A 361 10.36 7.85 1.76
N HIS A 362 9.46 7.15 2.44
CA HIS A 362 8.02 7.31 2.27
C HIS A 362 7.61 8.79 2.49
N ILE A 363 6.79 9.34 1.59
CA ILE A 363 6.45 10.77 1.57
C ILE A 363 5.89 11.24 2.93
N ILE A 364 4.95 10.49 3.51
CA ILE A 364 4.32 10.85 4.79
C ILE A 364 5.20 10.58 6.02
N SER A 365 6.28 9.77 5.89
CA SER A 365 7.20 9.48 7.01
C SER A 365 8.23 10.59 7.21
N LYS A 366 8.35 11.56 6.29
CA LYS A 366 9.21 12.74 6.46
C LYS A 366 8.64 13.62 7.58
N GLY A 367 9.29 13.58 8.74
CA GLY A 367 8.83 14.29 9.93
C GLY A 367 9.90 14.40 11.00
N ASP A 368 9.49 14.80 12.20
CA ASP A 368 10.39 15.11 13.31
C ASP A 368 10.80 13.83 14.07
N GLN A 369 12.06 13.43 13.93
CA GLN A 369 12.63 12.26 14.61
C GLN A 369 12.63 12.39 16.14
N ASN A 370 12.52 13.61 16.69
CA ASN A 370 12.41 13.80 18.14
C ASN A 370 11.08 13.30 18.70
N LYS A 371 10.10 13.02 17.84
CA LYS A 371 8.81 12.44 18.20
C LYS A 371 8.74 10.94 17.91
N ALA A 372 9.87 10.30 17.62
CA ALA A 372 9.92 8.86 17.40
C ALA A 372 9.53 8.09 18.66
N GLN A 373 8.90 6.93 18.48
CA GLN A 373 8.27 6.19 19.59
C GLN A 373 9.27 5.80 20.69
N LEU A 374 10.45 5.30 20.30
CA LEU A 374 11.49 4.88 21.25
C LEU A 374 12.41 6.02 21.71
N LYS A 375 12.16 7.28 21.32
CA LYS A 375 13.10 8.39 21.55
C LYS A 375 13.40 8.60 23.04
N GLU A 376 12.37 8.60 23.88
CA GLU A 376 12.50 8.79 25.33
C GLU A 376 13.23 7.60 25.97
N PHE A 377 12.84 6.37 25.61
CA PHE A 377 13.46 5.14 26.11
C PHE A 377 14.94 5.01 25.74
N LEU A 378 15.36 5.51 24.59
CA LEU A 378 16.75 5.42 24.12
C LEU A 378 17.63 6.59 24.62
N SER A 379 17.05 7.59 25.28
CA SER A 379 17.77 8.82 25.66
C SER A 379 18.85 8.61 26.73
N ASP A 380 18.69 7.59 27.56
CA ASP A 380 19.61 7.19 28.63
C ASP A 380 20.43 5.95 28.26
N LYS A 381 20.50 5.60 26.96
CA LYS A 381 21.27 4.45 26.45
C LYS A 381 22.42 4.94 25.59
N LYS A 382 23.56 4.25 25.67
CA LYS A 382 24.66 4.51 24.76
C LYS A 382 24.42 3.78 23.44
N LEU A 383 24.37 4.55 22.36
CA LEU A 383 24.18 4.07 20.98
C LEU A 383 25.54 4.03 20.27
N THR A 384 26.07 2.83 20.02
CA THR A 384 27.35 2.68 19.31
C THR A 384 27.07 2.14 17.89
N PRO A 385 27.40 2.88 16.82
CA PRO A 385 27.25 2.36 15.46
C PRO A 385 28.18 1.16 15.27
N VAL A 386 27.64 0.04 14.80
CA VAL A 386 28.42 -1.20 14.57
C VAL A 386 28.66 -1.44 13.09
N VAL A 387 27.64 -1.18 12.28
CA VAL A 387 27.69 -1.29 10.82
C VAL A 387 26.92 -0.12 10.23
N ASP A 388 27.51 0.57 9.26
CA ASP A 388 26.90 1.68 8.56
C ASP A 388 27.03 1.56 7.04
N ASN A 389 26.27 2.39 6.34
CA ASN A 389 26.44 2.62 4.92
C ASN A 389 26.47 4.13 4.70
N PRO A 390 27.62 4.73 4.32
CA PRO A 390 27.73 6.18 4.13
C PRO A 390 26.75 6.76 3.09
N GLN A 391 26.31 5.96 2.12
CA GLN A 391 25.31 6.38 1.13
C GLN A 391 23.88 6.30 1.68
N TYR A 392 23.64 5.50 2.71
CA TYR A 392 22.34 5.25 3.31
C TYR A 392 22.42 5.31 4.85
N PRO A 393 22.66 6.49 5.45
CA PRO A 393 22.87 6.63 6.90
C PRO A 393 21.65 6.24 7.74
N LEU A 394 20.46 6.19 7.13
CA LEU A 394 19.24 5.72 7.78
C LEU A 394 19.15 4.18 7.88
N LEU A 395 20.16 3.44 7.40
CA LEU A 395 20.26 1.98 7.51
C LEU A 395 21.32 1.53 8.52
N THR A 396 21.93 2.47 9.25
CA THR A 396 22.93 2.16 10.28
C THR A 396 22.33 1.27 11.36
N ILE A 397 23.10 0.28 11.79
CA ILE A 397 22.77 -0.60 12.91
C ILE A 397 23.59 -0.18 14.12
N TYR A 398 22.90 0.07 15.23
CA TYR A 398 23.49 0.45 16.51
C TYR A 398 23.45 -0.72 17.48
N GLN A 399 24.50 -0.87 18.28
CA GLN A 399 24.46 -1.66 19.50
C GLN A 399 24.11 -0.75 20.67
N LEU A 400 23.16 -1.22 21.48
CA LEU A 400 22.77 -0.58 22.74
C LEU A 400 23.65 -1.08 23.87
N SER A 401 24.02 -0.17 24.76
CA SER A 401 24.51 -0.50 26.10
C SER A 401 23.87 0.41 27.15
N LEU A 402 23.89 -0.06 28.40
CA LEU A 402 23.53 0.75 29.57
C LEU A 402 24.48 1.94 29.73
#